data_AF-Q13MZ8-F1
#
_entry.id   AF-Q13MZ8-F1
#
_cell.length_a   1.000
_cell.length_b   1.000
_cell.length_c   1.000
_cell.angle_alpha   90.00
_cell.angle_beta   90.00
_cell.angle_gamma   90.00
#
_symmetry.space_group_name_H-M   'P 1'
#
loop_
_entity.id
_entity.type
_entity.pdbx_description
1 polymer ?
#
loop_
_entity_poly.entity_id
_entity_poly.type
_entity_poly.pdbx_seq_one_letter_code
_entity_poly.pdbx_strand_id
1 'polypeptide(L)'
;MNRSANETSHGDANHGIDQRGWPPASTLAAGHARGAILALEPLSFWGGYDAALGKIIEKSHPAHGQSLAGKIMVMPRAKGSSSSSSVLAEAIRNGTGPSGIVLRERDLIISIGVIVANELYGVSVPLVVVDDDVFDTLYRCTQPIQIDAPHEGGEARIEIVSGTTL
;
A
#
# COMPACT_ATOMS: atom_id res chain seq x y z
N MET A 1 18.97 -14.62 54.97
CA MET A 1 19.73 -13.80 54.00
C MET A 1 20.09 -14.68 52.81
N ASN A 2 20.07 -14.10 51.59
CA ASN A 2 20.23 -14.68 50.24
C ASN A 2 18.90 -15.11 49.60
N ARG A 3 18.23 -14.26 48.82
CA ARG A 3 18.49 -13.64 47.49
C ARG A 3 18.09 -14.56 46.31
N SER A 4 16.88 -14.28 45.84
CA SER A 4 16.49 -14.06 44.44
C SER A 4 16.60 -15.22 43.45
N ALA A 5 15.48 -15.88 43.26
CA ALA A 5 15.04 -16.35 41.96
C ALA A 5 14.68 -15.15 41.06
N ASN A 6 15.10 -15.16 39.80
CA ASN A 6 14.15 -15.25 38.70
C ASN A 6 14.89 -15.61 37.41
N GLU A 7 14.54 -16.76 36.87
CA GLU A 7 14.91 -17.23 35.54
C GLU A 7 14.15 -16.39 34.49
N THR A 8 14.85 -15.79 33.55
CA THR A 8 14.26 -15.35 32.29
C THR A 8 14.71 -16.30 31.20
N SER A 9 13.90 -17.33 30.98
CA SER A 9 13.90 -18.17 29.80
C SER A 9 13.75 -17.31 28.55
N HIS A 10 14.76 -17.33 27.68
CA HIS A 10 14.66 -16.89 26.30
C HIS A 10 13.66 -17.79 25.57
N GLY A 11 12.47 -17.25 25.30
CA GLY A 11 11.52 -17.86 24.40
C GLY A 11 11.94 -17.59 22.96
N ASP A 12 12.43 -18.61 22.29
CA ASP A 12 12.55 -18.66 20.84
C ASP A 12 11.15 -18.52 20.23
N ALA A 13 10.81 -17.31 19.79
CA ALA A 13 9.54 -17.05 19.11
C ALA A 13 9.63 -17.52 17.65
N ASN A 14 9.44 -18.82 17.48
CA ASN A 14 9.24 -19.50 16.21
C ASN A 14 7.94 -18.98 15.56
N HIS A 15 8.02 -17.87 14.81
CA HIS A 15 6.89 -17.35 14.04
C HIS A 15 6.74 -18.18 12.77
N GLY A 16 5.93 -19.23 12.88
CA GLY A 16 5.42 -19.97 11.73
C GLY A 16 4.64 -19.03 10.82
N ILE A 17 5.14 -18.87 9.60
CA ILE A 17 4.44 -18.23 8.47
C ILE A 17 3.25 -19.10 8.07
N ASP A 18 2.05 -18.75 8.55
CA ASP A 18 0.77 -19.33 8.12
C ASP A 18 0.32 -18.72 6.78
N GLN A 19 -0.13 -19.58 5.88
CA GLN A 19 -0.42 -19.35 4.47
C GLN A 19 -1.77 -18.62 4.23
N ARG A 20 -2.30 -17.80 5.15
CA ARG A 20 -3.68 -17.24 5.04
C ARG A 20 -3.94 -15.82 5.57
N GLY A 21 -2.92 -15.04 5.86
CA GLY A 21 -3.10 -13.63 6.23
C GLY A 21 -1.80 -13.06 6.77
N TRP A 22 -1.33 -11.98 6.16
CA TRP A 22 -0.10 -11.31 6.60
C TRP A 22 -0.33 -10.59 7.95
N PRO A 23 0.74 -10.38 8.78
CA PRO A 23 0.67 -9.62 10.03
C PRO A 23 0.09 -8.20 9.83
N PRO A 24 -0.34 -7.52 10.91
CA PRO A 24 -1.35 -6.47 10.82
C PRO A 24 -0.89 -5.27 9.98
N ALA A 25 -1.62 -5.02 8.90
CA ALA A 25 -1.50 -3.81 8.11
C ALA A 25 -2.22 -2.66 8.83
N SER A 26 -1.54 -1.54 9.06
CA SER A 26 -2.14 -0.35 9.64
C SER A 26 -2.92 0.43 8.58
N THR A 27 -4.21 0.65 8.79
CA THR A 27 -5.03 1.48 7.91
C THR A 27 -4.67 2.96 8.05
N LEU A 28 -4.40 3.63 6.94
CA LEU A 28 -4.27 5.11 6.87
C LEU A 28 -5.48 5.75 6.16
N ALA A 29 -6.05 5.06 5.17
CA ALA A 29 -7.33 5.41 4.57
C ALA A 29 -8.14 4.12 4.35
N ALA A 30 -9.40 4.15 4.77
CA ALA A 30 -10.30 3.01 4.64
C ALA A 30 -10.77 2.81 3.20
N GLY A 31 -11.14 1.59 2.88
CA GLY A 31 -11.61 1.22 1.56
C GLY A 31 -11.47 -0.26 1.29
N HIS A 32 -11.85 -0.62 0.07
CA HIS A 32 -11.71 -1.97 -0.44
C HIS A 32 -11.17 -1.92 -1.86
N ALA A 33 -10.19 -2.75 -2.16
CA ALA A 33 -9.65 -2.86 -3.50
C ALA A 33 -9.17 -4.27 -3.82
N ARG A 34 -9.32 -4.67 -5.07
CA ARG A 34 -8.76 -5.89 -5.61
C ARG A 34 -8.08 -5.58 -6.93
N GLY A 35 -6.84 -6.01 -7.10
CA GLY A 35 -6.11 -5.73 -8.33
C GLY A 35 -4.76 -6.42 -8.42
N ALA A 36 -4.19 -6.40 -9.63
CA ALA A 36 -2.81 -6.80 -9.84
C ALA A 36 -1.87 -5.82 -9.13
N ILE A 37 -0.80 -6.34 -8.54
CA ILE A 37 0.24 -5.51 -7.94
C ILE A 37 1.06 -4.82 -9.03
N LEU A 38 1.36 -3.54 -8.82
CA LEU A 38 2.49 -2.87 -9.45
C LEU A 38 3.46 -2.42 -8.36
N ALA A 39 4.56 -3.16 -8.22
CA ALA A 39 5.67 -2.81 -7.34
C ALA A 39 6.49 -1.68 -7.97
N LEU A 40 6.73 -0.62 -7.20
CA LEU A 40 7.42 0.58 -7.67
C LEU A 40 8.57 0.96 -6.75
N GLU A 41 9.67 1.42 -7.37
CA GLU A 41 10.60 2.32 -6.69
C GLU A 41 9.90 3.63 -6.30
N PRO A 42 10.46 4.44 -5.38
CA PRO A 42 9.88 5.73 -5.02
C PRO A 42 9.57 6.62 -6.23
N LEU A 43 8.30 6.89 -6.45
CA LEU A 43 7.79 7.72 -7.54
C LEU A 43 7.36 9.10 -7.02
N SER A 44 7.72 10.15 -7.76
CA SER A 44 7.11 11.48 -7.58
C SER A 44 5.90 11.60 -8.47
N PHE A 45 4.70 11.70 -7.89
CA PHE A 45 3.50 11.99 -8.68
C PHE A 45 3.59 13.35 -9.35
N TRP A 46 4.17 14.35 -8.67
CA TRP A 46 4.50 15.62 -9.31
C TRP A 46 5.62 15.44 -10.33
N GLY A 47 5.27 15.51 -11.62
CA GLY A 47 6.21 15.43 -12.75
C GLY A 47 6.63 14.02 -13.17
N GLY A 48 6.39 12.99 -12.35
CA GLY A 48 6.70 11.59 -12.70
C GLY A 48 5.48 10.77 -13.11
N TYR A 49 4.27 11.28 -12.91
CA TYR A 49 3.02 10.62 -13.28
C TYR A 49 2.07 11.59 -13.99
N ASP A 50 1.46 11.14 -15.08
CA ASP A 50 0.43 11.87 -15.80
C ASP A 50 -0.96 11.41 -15.29
N ALA A 51 -1.64 12.27 -14.54
CA ALA A 51 -2.95 11.98 -13.95
C ALA A 51 -4.09 11.92 -14.98
N ALA A 52 -3.92 12.47 -16.18
CA ALA A 52 -4.92 12.38 -17.24
C ALA A 52 -4.76 11.10 -18.06
N LEU A 53 -3.51 10.73 -18.40
CA LEU A 53 -3.21 9.50 -19.16
C LEU A 53 -3.14 8.25 -18.28
N GLY A 54 -2.91 8.44 -16.98
CA GLY A 54 -2.73 7.36 -16.02
C GLY A 54 -1.42 6.62 -16.14
N LYS A 55 -0.33 7.29 -16.56
CA LYS A 55 0.97 6.65 -16.86
C LYS A 55 2.13 7.27 -16.11
N ILE A 56 3.10 6.44 -15.76
CA ILE A 56 4.40 6.89 -15.26
C ILE A 56 5.19 7.48 -16.44
N ILE A 57 5.55 8.76 -16.34
CA ILE A 57 6.25 9.53 -17.38
C ILE A 57 7.69 9.90 -17.02
N GLU A 58 8.12 9.62 -15.78
CA GLU A 58 9.53 9.76 -15.39
C GLU A 58 10.38 8.76 -16.18
N LYS A 59 11.12 9.24 -17.19
CA LYS A 59 11.89 8.41 -18.13
C LYS A 59 12.93 7.51 -17.47
N SER A 60 13.49 7.95 -16.34
CA SER A 60 14.48 7.20 -15.56
C SER A 60 13.86 6.14 -14.66
N HIS A 61 12.54 6.17 -14.43
CA HIS A 61 11.88 5.24 -13.54
C HIS A 61 11.76 3.86 -14.20
N PRO A 62 12.11 2.75 -13.51
CA PRO A 62 12.05 1.41 -14.10
C PRO A 62 10.67 1.02 -14.66
N ALA A 63 9.60 1.54 -14.04
CA ALA A 63 8.22 1.36 -14.49
C ALA A 63 7.71 2.41 -15.49
N HIS A 64 8.58 3.18 -16.14
CA HIS A 64 8.19 4.17 -17.16
C HIS A 64 7.24 3.57 -18.22
N GLY A 65 6.17 4.30 -18.52
CA GLY A 65 5.12 3.89 -19.47
C GLY A 65 4.04 2.97 -18.88
N GLN A 66 4.25 2.41 -17.68
CA GLN A 66 3.23 1.60 -17.01
C GLN A 66 2.12 2.47 -16.41
N SER A 67 0.94 1.87 -16.27
CA SER A 67 -0.25 2.51 -15.70
C SER A 67 -0.56 2.00 -14.30
N LEU A 68 -1.05 2.90 -13.44
CA LEU A 68 -1.57 2.56 -12.10
C LEU A 68 -3.08 2.28 -12.10
N ALA A 69 -3.79 2.58 -13.18
CA ALA A 69 -5.24 2.45 -13.25
C ALA A 69 -5.69 1.02 -12.91
N GLY A 70 -6.54 0.89 -11.90
CA GLY A 70 -7.08 -0.40 -11.46
C GLY A 70 -6.06 -1.36 -10.82
N LYS A 71 -4.84 -0.90 -10.54
CA LYS A 71 -3.79 -1.72 -9.90
C LYS A 71 -3.68 -1.41 -8.41
N ILE A 72 -3.06 -2.33 -7.67
CA ILE A 72 -2.61 -2.08 -6.31
C ILE A 72 -1.15 -1.61 -6.38
N MET A 73 -0.89 -0.39 -5.95
CA MET A 73 0.46 0.15 -5.89
C MET A 73 1.16 -0.36 -4.62
N VAL A 74 2.34 -0.96 -4.78
CA VAL A 74 3.21 -1.32 -3.65
C VAL A 74 4.49 -0.51 -3.78
N MET A 75 4.71 0.45 -2.90
CA MET A 75 5.81 1.41 -2.99
C MET A 75 6.39 1.70 -1.60
N PRO A 76 7.71 1.72 -1.39
CA PRO A 76 8.25 1.78 -0.03
C PRO A 76 7.94 3.12 0.66
N ARG A 77 8.05 4.22 -0.09
CA ARG A 77 7.78 5.60 0.37
C ARG A 77 7.55 6.52 -0.84
N ALA A 78 7.00 7.71 -0.64
CA ALA A 78 6.91 8.68 -1.73
C ALA A 78 8.27 9.32 -2.05
N LYS A 79 8.34 9.91 -3.24
CA LYS A 79 9.39 10.84 -3.66
C LYS A 79 8.74 12.20 -3.97
N GLY A 80 9.49 13.28 -3.72
CA GLY A 80 9.06 14.64 -4.07
C GLY A 80 8.44 15.40 -2.89
N SER A 81 7.56 16.35 -3.21
CA SER A 81 7.01 17.34 -2.28
C SER A 81 5.49 17.22 -2.15
N SER A 82 4.89 18.06 -1.29
CA SER A 82 3.45 18.10 -1.05
C SER A 82 2.59 18.22 -2.31
N SER A 83 3.09 18.83 -3.40
CA SER A 83 2.39 18.90 -4.69
C SER A 83 2.08 17.53 -5.31
N SER A 84 2.78 16.46 -4.91
CA SER A 84 2.44 15.10 -5.34
C SER A 84 1.07 14.64 -4.83
N SER A 85 0.59 15.19 -3.70
CA SER A 85 -0.72 14.83 -3.12
C SER A 85 -1.88 15.23 -4.02
N SER A 86 -1.84 16.43 -4.63
CA SER A 86 -2.90 16.91 -5.52
C SER A 86 -2.95 16.12 -6.83
N VAL A 87 -1.79 15.76 -7.39
CA VAL A 87 -1.71 14.93 -8.61
C VAL A 87 -2.23 13.52 -8.34
N LEU A 88 -1.88 12.92 -7.20
CA LEU A 88 -2.44 11.62 -6.81
C LEU A 88 -3.96 11.70 -6.63
N ALA A 89 -4.45 12.74 -5.94
CA ALA A 89 -5.89 12.92 -5.74
C ALA A 89 -6.64 13.09 -7.07
N GLU A 90 -6.07 13.84 -8.02
CA GLU A 90 -6.63 13.99 -9.36
C GLU A 90 -6.60 12.69 -10.15
N ALA A 91 -5.51 11.92 -10.08
CA ALA A 91 -5.43 10.61 -10.73
C ALA A 91 -6.51 9.65 -10.20
N ILE A 92 -6.70 9.60 -8.88
CA ILE A 92 -7.76 8.80 -8.26
C ILE A 92 -9.14 9.29 -8.74
N ARG A 93 -9.40 10.60 -8.71
CA ARG A 93 -10.65 11.19 -9.21
C ARG A 93 -10.94 10.79 -10.66
N ASN A 94 -9.91 10.79 -11.50
CA ASN A 94 -10.02 10.48 -12.92
C ASN A 94 -10.15 8.97 -13.19
N GLY A 95 -10.05 8.12 -12.17
CA GLY A 95 -10.01 6.65 -12.33
C GLY A 95 -8.72 6.14 -12.98
N THR A 96 -7.70 6.99 -13.08
CA THR A 96 -6.41 6.66 -13.70
C THR A 96 -5.36 6.26 -12.67
N GLY A 97 -5.54 6.67 -11.41
CA GLY A 97 -4.70 6.33 -10.28
C GLY A 97 -4.84 4.88 -9.78
N PRO A 98 -4.07 4.51 -8.74
CA PRO A 98 -4.15 3.19 -8.13
C PRO A 98 -5.52 2.96 -7.48
N SER A 99 -6.00 1.72 -7.57
CA SER A 99 -7.23 1.27 -6.90
C SER A 99 -7.02 1.01 -5.41
N GLY A 100 -5.79 0.75 -4.98
CA GLY A 100 -5.39 0.57 -3.59
C GLY A 100 -3.87 0.75 -3.45
N ILE A 101 -3.41 1.08 -2.25
CA ILE A 101 -2.02 1.45 -2.00
C ILE A 101 -1.48 0.75 -0.75
N VAL A 102 -0.30 0.15 -0.88
CA VAL A 102 0.49 -0.42 0.22
C VAL A 102 1.82 0.33 0.30
N LEU A 103 2.14 0.84 1.48
CA LEU A 103 3.42 1.48 1.78
C LEU A 103 4.20 0.69 2.83
N ARG A 104 5.53 0.80 2.77
CA ARG A 104 6.41 0.31 3.85
C ARG A 104 6.48 1.33 4.99
N GLU A 105 6.56 2.62 4.62
CA GLU A 105 6.65 3.73 5.56
C GLU A 105 5.40 4.60 5.49
N ARG A 106 4.96 5.13 6.64
CA ARG A 106 3.91 6.16 6.66
C ARG A 106 4.38 7.38 5.88
N ASP A 107 3.56 7.83 4.94
CA ASP A 107 3.87 8.99 4.10
C ASP A 107 2.68 9.96 4.07
N LEU A 108 2.89 11.18 4.60
CA LEU A 108 1.84 12.19 4.67
C LEU A 108 1.39 12.68 3.30
N ILE A 109 2.27 12.70 2.29
CA ILE A 109 1.94 13.20 0.95
C ILE A 109 0.97 12.25 0.27
N ILE A 110 1.25 10.94 0.33
CA ILE A 110 0.36 9.91 -0.21
C ILE A 110 -0.95 9.87 0.59
N SER A 111 -0.85 9.93 1.92
CA SER A 111 -2.02 9.91 2.80
C SER A 111 -2.98 11.05 2.50
N ILE A 112 -2.48 12.29 2.40
CA ILE A 112 -3.29 13.46 2.06
C ILE A 112 -3.94 13.27 0.68
N GLY A 113 -3.20 12.81 -0.33
CA GLY A 113 -3.74 12.60 -1.67
C GLY A 113 -4.92 11.60 -1.69
N VAL A 114 -4.78 10.47 -0.99
CA VAL A 114 -5.84 9.45 -0.91
C VAL A 114 -7.01 9.92 -0.07
N ILE A 115 -6.78 10.47 1.13
CA ILE A 115 -7.85 10.94 2.02
C ILE A 115 -8.66 12.04 1.34
N VAL A 116 -7.99 13.04 0.76
CA VAL A 116 -8.69 14.12 0.03
C VAL A 116 -9.50 13.54 -1.13
N ALA A 117 -8.95 12.58 -1.88
CA ALA A 117 -9.72 11.97 -2.97
C ALA A 117 -10.96 11.23 -2.47
N ASN A 118 -10.80 10.40 -1.43
CA ASN A 118 -11.91 9.64 -0.85
C ASN A 118 -13.01 10.58 -0.33
N GLU A 119 -12.64 11.62 0.43
CA GLU A 119 -13.58 12.56 1.03
C GLU A 119 -14.27 13.48 0.01
N LEU A 120 -13.52 14.07 -0.92
CA LEU A 120 -14.07 15.06 -1.85
C LEU A 120 -14.82 14.43 -3.03
N TYR A 121 -14.42 13.22 -3.45
CA TYR A 121 -14.97 12.59 -4.65
C TYR A 121 -15.82 11.35 -4.36
N GLY A 122 -16.02 10.99 -3.08
CA GLY A 122 -16.87 9.86 -2.69
C GLY A 122 -16.34 8.51 -3.18
N VAL A 123 -15.02 8.37 -3.30
CA VAL A 123 -14.33 7.11 -3.63
C VAL A 123 -13.78 6.46 -2.36
N SER A 124 -13.31 5.22 -2.45
CA SER A 124 -12.86 4.45 -1.28
C SER A 124 -11.60 3.65 -1.59
N VAL A 125 -10.54 4.35 -1.96
CA VAL A 125 -9.21 3.76 -2.20
C VAL A 125 -8.57 3.43 -0.85
N PRO A 126 -8.30 2.15 -0.52
CA PRO A 126 -7.60 1.80 0.70
C PRO A 126 -6.11 2.18 0.61
N LEU A 127 -5.61 2.75 1.70
CA LEU A 127 -4.18 3.01 1.90
C LEU A 127 -3.75 2.37 3.21
N VAL A 128 -2.76 1.48 3.12
CA VAL A 128 -2.26 0.72 4.28
C VAL A 128 -0.75 0.79 4.38
N VAL A 129 -0.23 0.68 5.60
CA VAL A 129 1.19 0.51 5.89
C VAL A 129 1.42 -0.86 6.48
N VAL A 130 2.44 -1.55 5.99
CA VAL A 130 2.80 -2.91 6.42
C VAL A 130 4.25 -2.93 6.93
N ASP A 131 4.60 -3.97 7.68
CA ASP A 131 5.99 -4.20 8.10
C ASP A 131 6.89 -4.66 6.93
N ASP A 132 8.19 -4.77 7.21
CA ASP A 132 9.22 -5.08 6.20
C ASP A 132 8.99 -6.45 5.55
N ASP A 133 8.63 -7.49 6.32
CA ASP A 133 8.46 -8.86 5.82
C ASP A 133 7.25 -8.96 4.88
N VAL A 134 6.14 -8.31 5.24
CA VAL A 134 4.94 -8.24 4.40
C VAL A 134 5.21 -7.42 3.16
N PHE A 135 5.83 -6.25 3.32
CA PHE A 135 6.17 -5.40 2.19
C PHE A 135 7.02 -6.16 1.18
N ASP A 136 8.09 -6.81 1.64
CA ASP A 136 9.02 -7.56 0.79
C ASP A 136 8.34 -8.71 0.06
N THR A 137 7.40 -9.38 0.73
CA THR A 137 6.59 -10.43 0.11
C THR A 137 5.70 -9.87 -0.99
N LEU A 138 4.97 -8.78 -0.72
CA LEU A 138 4.10 -8.12 -1.69
C LEU A 138 4.88 -7.52 -2.86
N TYR A 139 6.06 -6.96 -2.60
CA TYR A 139 6.93 -6.36 -3.62
C TYR A 139 7.44 -7.40 -4.65
N ARG A 140 7.55 -8.66 -4.24
CA ARG A 140 7.92 -9.80 -5.11
C ARG A 140 6.71 -10.60 -5.63
N CYS A 141 5.50 -10.28 -5.14
CA CYS A 141 4.29 -11.01 -5.49
C CYS A 141 3.83 -10.67 -6.92
N THR A 142 3.50 -11.70 -7.69
CA THR A 142 2.96 -11.57 -9.05
C THR A 142 1.47 -11.87 -9.13
N GLN A 143 0.88 -12.35 -8.04
CA GLN A 143 -0.55 -12.64 -7.95
C GLN A 143 -1.32 -11.38 -7.57
N PRO A 144 -2.57 -11.23 -8.04
CA PRO A 144 -3.43 -10.16 -7.58
C PRO A 144 -3.71 -10.30 -6.08
N ILE A 145 -3.93 -9.16 -5.43
CA ILE A 145 -4.30 -9.11 -4.02
C ILE A 145 -5.62 -8.38 -3.83
N GLN A 146 -6.21 -8.61 -2.66
CA GLN A 146 -7.32 -7.84 -2.13
C GLN A 146 -6.86 -7.12 -0.86
N ILE A 147 -7.31 -5.89 -0.68
CA ILE A 147 -7.13 -5.08 0.53
C ILE A 147 -8.51 -4.75 1.08
N ASP A 148 -8.74 -5.10 2.34
CA ASP A 148 -9.90 -4.70 3.13
C ASP A 148 -9.42 -3.82 4.29
N ALA A 149 -9.64 -2.51 4.22
CA ALA A 149 -9.18 -1.54 5.21
C ALA A 149 -10.37 -0.85 5.91
N PRO A 150 -10.59 -1.08 7.22
CA PRO A 150 -11.75 -0.53 7.94
C PRO A 150 -11.63 0.97 8.28
N HIS A 151 -12.77 1.65 8.48
CA HIS A 151 -12.85 3.10 8.80
C HIS A 151 -12.31 3.49 10.18
N GLU A 152 -12.28 2.58 11.16
CA GLU A 152 -11.93 2.91 12.54
C GLU A 152 -10.72 2.12 13.01
N GLY A 153 -9.54 2.75 13.06
CA GLY A 153 -8.35 2.32 13.81
C GLY A 153 -7.92 0.86 13.66
N GLY A 154 -8.43 0.18 12.65
CA GLY A 154 -8.48 -1.26 12.58
C GLY A 154 -7.42 -1.82 11.64
N GLU A 155 -7.10 -3.07 11.89
CA GLU A 155 -6.15 -3.83 11.10
C GLU A 155 -6.76 -4.08 9.72
N ALA A 156 -6.06 -3.63 8.69
CA ALA A 156 -6.40 -3.98 7.33
C ALA A 156 -6.00 -5.43 7.06
N ARG A 157 -6.82 -6.10 6.25
CA ARG A 157 -6.54 -7.44 5.76
C ARG A 157 -6.00 -7.34 4.35
N ILE A 158 -4.93 -8.07 4.08
CA ILE A 158 -4.40 -8.24 2.72
C ILE A 158 -4.40 -9.73 2.42
N GLU A 159 -4.92 -10.11 1.26
CA GLU A 159 -5.03 -11.51 0.84
C GLU A 159 -4.57 -11.67 -0.60
N ILE A 160 -3.87 -12.77 -0.90
CA ILE A 160 -3.64 -13.19 -2.28
C ILE A 160 -4.94 -13.73 -2.84
N VAL A 161 -5.35 -13.19 -3.98
CA VAL A 161 -6.49 -13.72 -4.70
C VAL A 161 -6.03 -14.95 -5.51
N SER A 162 -6.19 -16.12 -4.90
CA SER A 162 -6.03 -17.40 -5.61
C SER A 162 -7.18 -17.56 -6.60
N GLY A 163 -6.85 -17.83 -7.86
CA GLY A 163 -7.86 -17.93 -8.92
C GLY A 163 -8.88 -19.03 -8.64
N THR A 164 -10.16 -18.66 -8.52
CA THR A 164 -11.28 -19.11 -9.37
C THR A 164 -12.55 -18.42 -8.89
N THR A 165 -13.07 -17.47 -9.65
CA THR A 165 -14.52 -17.36 -9.91
C THR A 165 -14.63 -16.71 -11.28
N LEU A 166 -14.91 -17.56 -12.28
CA LEU A 166 -15.50 -17.16 -13.55
C LEU A 166 -16.95 -16.74 -13.30
#